data_AF-A0A0U4VR77-F1
#
_entry.id   AF-A0A0U4VR77-F1
#
_cell.length_a   1.000
_cell.length_b   1.000
_cell.length_c   1.000
_cell.angle_alpha   90.00
_cell.angle_beta   90.00
_cell.angle_gamma   90.00
#
_symmetry.space_group_name_H-M   'P 1'
#
loop_
_entity.id
_entity.type
_entity.pdbx_description
1 polymer ?
#
loop_
_entity_poly.entity_id
_entity_poly.type
_entity_poly.pdbx_seq_one_letter_code
_entity_poly.pdbx_strand_id
1 'polypeptide(L)'
;MELDDGTADAVLLEAPGRSLLIFTSVGCATCRLARQVLPAAVLPVDRLYWVDAERSGGLVQRYGVFHLPALFLVRDGEFLGPVQAPLREPALVAAIQAADGRESEELP
;
A
#
# COMPACT_ATOMS: atom_id res chain seq x y z
N MET A 1 -4.10 -7.24 -6.87
CA MET A 1 -4.76 -6.63 -8.05
C MET A 1 -4.05 -5.34 -8.39
N GLU A 2 -3.98 -4.94 -9.66
CA GLU A 2 -3.41 -3.63 -10.04
C GLU A 2 -4.50 -2.55 -10.01
N LEU A 3 -4.16 -1.35 -9.54
CA LEU A 3 -5.00 -0.16 -9.50
C LEU A 3 -4.31 0.98 -10.24
N ASP A 4 -5.12 1.91 -10.74
CA ASP A 4 -4.68 3.13 -11.41
C ASP A 4 -5.53 4.33 -10.97
N ASP A 5 -5.21 5.51 -11.51
CA ASP A 5 -5.87 6.79 -11.19
C ASP A 5 -7.40 6.75 -11.41
N GLY A 6 -7.91 5.87 -12.30
CA GLY A 6 -9.34 5.78 -12.59
C GLY A 6 -10.09 4.77 -11.74
N THR A 7 -9.39 3.83 -11.09
CA THR A 7 -9.98 2.68 -10.42
C THR A 7 -9.78 2.68 -8.91
N ALA A 8 -8.72 3.32 -8.41
CA ALA A 8 -8.32 3.18 -7.02
C ALA A 8 -9.37 3.66 -6.02
N ASP A 9 -10.01 4.81 -6.25
CA ASP A 9 -11.02 5.36 -5.32
C ASP A 9 -12.21 4.40 -5.15
N ALA A 10 -12.80 3.96 -6.26
CA ALA A 10 -13.96 3.07 -6.23
C ALA A 10 -13.61 1.74 -5.55
N VAL A 11 -12.48 1.13 -5.93
CA VAL A 11 -12.08 -0.15 -5.35
C VAL A 11 -11.79 -0.05 -3.86
N LEU A 12 -11.03 0.96 -3.43
CA LEU A 12 -10.63 1.10 -2.03
C LEU A 12 -11.83 1.43 -1.13
N LEU A 13 -12.79 2.20 -1.64
CA LEU A 13 -14.03 2.51 -0.94
C LEU A 13 -14.93 1.28 -0.77
N GLU A 14 -14.95 0.37 -1.76
CA GLU A 14 -15.77 -0.84 -1.73
C GLU A 14 -15.08 -2.03 -1.04
N ALA A 15 -13.78 -1.97 -0.76
CA ALA A 15 -13.01 -3.07 -0.19
C ALA A 15 -13.17 -3.12 1.35
N PRO A 16 -13.88 -4.12 1.90
CA PRO A 16 -14.05 -4.22 3.35
C PRO A 16 -12.78 -4.74 4.04
N GLY A 17 -12.49 -4.25 5.23
CA GLY A 17 -11.31 -4.62 6.00
C GLY A 17 -10.04 -3.92 5.52
N ARG A 18 -8.89 -4.56 5.75
CA ARG A 18 -7.57 -3.94 5.56
C ARG A 18 -7.00 -4.21 4.17
N SER A 19 -6.60 -3.15 3.51
CA SER A 19 -5.97 -3.17 2.20
C SER A 19 -4.58 -2.56 2.32
N LEU A 20 -3.57 -3.29 1.84
CA LEU A 20 -2.23 -2.75 1.66
C LEU A 20 -2.10 -2.22 0.24
N LEU A 21 -1.96 -0.91 0.10
CA LEU A 21 -1.71 -0.23 -1.17
C LEU A 21 -0.21 -0.08 -1.37
N ILE A 22 0.32 -0.63 -2.47
CA ILE A 22 1.76 -0.71 -2.74
C ILE A 22 2.09 -0.02 -4.06
N PHE A 23 2.78 1.11 -3.96
CA PHE A 23 3.32 1.81 -5.12
C PHE A 23 4.65 1.18 -5.52
N THR A 24 4.76 0.85 -6.81
CA THR A 24 5.91 0.18 -7.41
C THR A 24 6.26 0.80 -8.75
N SER A 25 7.43 0.47 -9.29
CA SER A 25 7.76 0.71 -10.70
C SER A 25 8.60 -0.44 -11.26
N VAL A 26 8.61 -0.60 -12.58
CA VAL A 26 9.32 -1.70 -13.27
C VAL A 26 10.85 -1.59 -13.09
N GLY A 27 11.38 -0.37 -13.09
CA GLY A 27 12.82 -0.11 -12.93
C GLY A 27 13.37 -0.34 -11.51
N CYS A 28 12.50 -0.49 -10.51
CA CYS A 28 12.86 -0.54 -9.09
C CYS A 28 13.21 -1.96 -8.63
N ALA A 29 14.48 -2.19 -8.25
CA ALA A 29 14.95 -3.50 -7.77
C ALA A 29 14.25 -3.95 -6.48
N THR A 30 14.09 -3.04 -5.52
CA THR A 30 13.37 -3.30 -4.26
C THR A 30 11.90 -3.63 -4.50
N CYS A 31 11.29 -3.07 -5.55
CA CYS A 31 9.90 -3.33 -5.91
C CYS A 31 9.73 -4.75 -6.46
N ARG A 32 10.72 -5.28 -7.19
CA ARG A 32 10.73 -6.69 -7.59
C ARG A 32 10.79 -7.62 -6.38
N LEU A 33 11.56 -7.26 -5.35
CA LEU A 33 11.57 -8.00 -4.08
C LEU A 33 10.21 -7.91 -3.38
N ALA A 34 9.59 -6.73 -3.32
CA ALA A 34 8.26 -6.56 -2.73
C ALA A 34 7.21 -7.46 -3.41
N ARG A 35 7.22 -7.54 -4.76
CA ARG A 35 6.34 -8.42 -5.55
C ARG A 35 6.52 -9.91 -5.24
N GLN A 36 7.68 -10.32 -4.72
CA GLN A 36 7.94 -11.70 -4.30
C GLN A 36 7.56 -11.92 -2.83
N VAL A 37 7.95 -11.01 -1.94
CA VAL A 37 7.79 -11.15 -0.49
C VAL A 37 6.35 -10.94 -0.05
N LEU A 38 5.69 -9.87 -0.52
CA LEU A 38 4.38 -9.48 0.02
C LEU A 38 3.28 -10.52 -0.24
N PRO A 39 3.16 -11.13 -1.44
CA PRO A 39 2.15 -12.16 -1.66
C PRO A 39 2.42 -13.47 -0.91
N ALA A 40 3.67 -13.73 -0.54
CA ALA A 40 4.07 -14.95 0.16
C ALA A 40 4.03 -14.82 1.69
N ALA A 41 3.99 -13.58 2.20
CA ALA A 41 4.00 -13.30 3.63
C ALA A 41 2.60 -13.42 4.24
N VAL A 42 2.53 -13.89 5.48
CA VAL A 42 1.30 -13.90 6.30
C VAL A 42 1.15 -12.52 6.95
N LEU A 43 0.55 -11.59 6.22
CA LEU A 43 0.33 -10.22 6.66
C LEU A 43 -1.08 -10.04 7.26
N PRO A 44 -1.27 -9.16 8.26
CA PRO A 44 -2.59 -8.87 8.84
C PRO A 44 -3.38 -7.90 7.95
N VAL A 45 -3.49 -8.21 6.66
CA VAL A 45 -4.29 -7.48 5.67
C VAL A 45 -5.09 -8.47 4.83
N ASP A 46 -6.25 -8.05 4.37
CA ASP A 46 -7.15 -8.88 3.57
C ASP A 46 -6.77 -8.84 2.09
N ARG A 47 -6.19 -7.72 1.62
CA ARG A 47 -5.92 -7.47 0.20
C ARG A 47 -4.61 -6.74 -0.05
N LEU A 48 -4.00 -7.07 -1.18
CA LEU A 48 -2.84 -6.37 -1.75
C LEU A 48 -3.25 -5.68 -3.06
N TYR A 49 -3.09 -4.36 -3.10
CA TYR A 49 -3.31 -3.54 -4.27
C TYR A 49 -2.00 -2.93 -4.74
N TRP A 50 -1.68 -3.11 -6.01
CA TRP A 50 -0.45 -2.62 -6.61
C TRP A 50 -0.74 -1.42 -7.48
N VAL A 51 0.09 -0.39 -7.41
CA VAL A 51 0.01 0.81 -8.25
C VAL A 51 1.35 0.96 -8.97
N ASP A 52 1.31 1.17 -10.28
CA ASP A 52 2.49 1.55 -11.05
C ASP A 52 2.65 3.08 -10.99
N ALA A 53 3.65 3.53 -10.23
CA ALA A 53 3.93 4.94 -10.00
C ALA A 53 4.32 5.69 -11.29
N GLU A 54 4.78 5.01 -12.34
CA GLU A 54 5.08 5.64 -13.63
C GLU A 54 3.82 5.87 -14.47
N ARG A 55 2.71 5.17 -14.15
CA ARG A 55 1.45 5.23 -14.89
C ARG A 55 0.33 5.95 -14.14
N SER A 56 0.46 6.10 -12.83
CA SER A 56 -0.58 6.64 -11.94
C SER A 56 -0.07 7.87 -11.19
N GLY A 57 0.20 8.93 -11.94
CA GLY A 57 0.75 10.18 -11.41
C GLY A 57 -0.19 10.91 -10.45
N GLY A 58 -1.51 10.78 -10.65
CA GLY A 58 -2.51 11.35 -9.76
C GLY A 58 -2.45 10.72 -8.37
N LEU A 59 -2.37 9.39 -8.30
CA LEU A 59 -2.20 8.65 -7.05
C LEU A 59 -0.85 8.92 -6.40
N VAL A 60 0.24 9.01 -7.18
CA VAL A 60 1.57 9.38 -6.65
C VAL A 60 1.53 10.73 -5.94
N GLN A 61 0.89 11.72 -6.55
CA GLN A 61 0.73 13.05 -5.95
C GLN A 61 -0.16 12.99 -4.71
N ARG A 62 -1.32 12.34 -4.80
CA ARG A 62 -2.33 12.29 -3.72
C ARG A 62 -1.86 11.54 -2.46
N TYR A 63 -1.03 10.51 -2.62
CA TYR A 63 -0.49 9.74 -1.50
C TYR A 63 0.90 10.25 -1.07
N GLY A 64 1.41 11.34 -1.66
CA GLY A 64 2.73 11.88 -1.33
C GLY A 64 3.87 10.87 -1.54
N VAL A 65 3.88 10.17 -2.66
CA VAL A 65 4.88 9.11 -2.93
C VAL A 65 6.19 9.72 -3.43
N PHE A 66 7.21 9.70 -2.56
CA PHE A 66 8.56 10.22 -2.87
C PHE A 66 9.64 9.14 -3.06
N HIS A 67 9.35 7.90 -2.66
CA HIS A 67 10.27 6.77 -2.77
C HIS A 67 9.52 5.49 -3.10
N LEU A 68 10.20 4.52 -3.70
CA LEU A 68 9.62 3.24 -4.08
C LEU A 68 10.41 2.06 -3.48
N PRO A 69 9.73 0.98 -3.06
CA PRO A 69 8.28 0.90 -2.94
C PRO A 69 7.76 1.76 -1.78
N ALA A 70 6.55 2.33 -1.95
CA ALA A 70 5.81 2.96 -0.85
C ALA A 70 4.59 2.09 -0.52
N LEU A 71 4.34 1.90 0.78
CA LEU A 71 3.28 1.05 1.29
C LEU A 71 2.37 1.87 2.19
N PHE A 72 1.06 1.74 2.00
CA PHE A 72 0.05 2.46 2.78
C PHE A 72 -1.04 1.51 3.23
N LEU A 73 -1.54 1.73 4.45
CA LEU A 73 -2.65 0.97 4.98
C LEU A 73 -3.94 1.75 4.76
N VAL A 74 -4.94 1.06 4.20
CA VAL A 74 -6.30 1.56 4.03
C VAL A 74 -7.25 0.58 4.70
N ARG A 75 -8.26 1.06 5.44
CA ARG A 75 -9.28 0.22 6.06
C ARG A 75 -10.67 0.77 5.75
N ASP A 76 -11.51 -0.02 5.09
CA ASP A 76 -12.89 0.36 4.74
C ASP A 76 -12.96 1.74 4.02
N GLY A 77 -12.04 1.98 3.09
CA GLY A 77 -11.89 3.25 2.37
C GLY A 77 -11.12 4.36 3.11
N GLU A 78 -10.83 4.19 4.40
CA GLU A 78 -10.11 5.18 5.20
C GLU A 78 -8.60 4.97 5.16
N PHE A 79 -7.85 6.05 4.94
CA PHE A 79 -6.39 6.04 4.97
C PHE A 79 -5.89 6.00 6.42
N LEU A 80 -5.03 5.03 6.76
CA LEU A 80 -4.43 4.88 8.10
C LEU A 80 -2.94 5.24 8.13
N GLY A 81 -2.41 5.72 7.01
CA GLY A 81 -1.02 6.19 6.92
C GLY A 81 -0.03 5.20 6.28
N PRO A 82 1.24 5.59 6.22
CA PRO A 82 2.31 4.79 5.62
C PRO A 82 2.73 3.62 6.52
N VAL A 83 3.07 2.50 5.88
CA VAL A 83 3.67 1.30 6.48
C VAL A 83 5.16 1.29 6.18
N GLN A 84 5.96 1.75 7.13
CA GLN A 84 7.41 1.84 7.00
C GLN A 84 8.09 0.65 7.68
N ALA A 85 8.51 -0.34 6.91
CA ALA A 85 9.24 -1.49 7.41
C ALA A 85 10.17 -2.09 6.34
N PRO A 86 11.26 -2.77 6.74
CA PRO A 86 11.96 -3.68 5.84
C PRO A 86 11.01 -4.74 5.27
N LEU A 87 11.25 -5.18 4.03
CA LEU A 87 10.49 -6.26 3.36
C LEU A 87 10.80 -7.63 3.98
N ARG A 88 10.45 -7.81 5.25
CA ARG A 88 10.54 -9.04 6.03
C ARG A 88 9.26 -9.19 6.83
N GLU A 89 8.68 -10.38 6.80
CA GLU A 89 7.35 -10.64 7.36
C GLU A 89 7.17 -10.12 8.81
N PRO A 90 8.05 -10.41 9.79
CA PRO A 90 7.83 -9.94 11.16
C PRO A 90 7.79 -8.42 11.29
N ALA A 91 8.62 -7.72 10.51
CA ALA A 91 8.68 -6.26 10.52
C ALA A 91 7.46 -5.64 9.84
N LEU A 92 7.01 -6.24 8.73
CA LEU A 92 5.78 -5.82 8.04
C LEU A 92 4.55 -6.01 8.93
N VAL A 93 4.43 -7.17 9.59
CA VAL A 93 3.33 -7.45 10.52
C VAL A 93 3.27 -6.40 11.62
N ALA A 94 4.39 -6.14 12.28
CA ALA A 94 4.46 -5.14 13.36
C ALA A 94 4.09 -3.73 12.87
N ALA A 95 4.59 -3.32 11.70
CA ALA A 95 4.30 -2.01 11.14
C ALA A 95 2.83 -1.86 10.71
N ILE A 96 2.22 -2.90 10.14
CA ILE A 96 0.79 -2.89 9.77
C ILE A 96 -0.07 -2.81 11.03
N GLN A 97 0.22 -3.59 12.07
CA GLN A 97 -0.52 -3.52 13.34
C GLN A 97 -0.40 -2.15 14.01
N ALA A 98 0.78 -1.54 13.95
CA ALA A 98 1.00 -0.20 14.47
C ALA A 98 0.24 0.87 13.67
N ALA A 99 0.08 0.70 12.35
CA ALA A 99 -0.73 1.60 11.51
C ALA A 99 -2.24 1.38 11.75
N ASP A 100 -2.68 0.13 11.93
CA ASP A 100 -4.10 -0.21 12.13
C ASP A 100 -4.68 0.34 13.44
N GLY A 101 -3.82 0.51 14.46
CA GLY A 101 -4.18 1.12 15.74
C GLY A 101 -4.24 2.65 15.73
N ARG A 102 -3.96 3.31 14.60
CA ARG A 102 -4.06 4.77 14.45
C ARG A 102 -5.50 5.17 14.15
N GLU A 103 -5.81 6.42 14.48
CA GLU A 103 -6.98 7.09 13.93
C GLU A 103 -6.77 7.33 12.44
N SER A 104 -7.86 7.37 11.68
CA SER A 104 -7.83 7.64 10.24
C SER A 104 -7.20 9.01 9.99
N GLU A 105 -6.24 9.05 9.06
CA GLU A 105 -5.44 10.23 8.75
C GLU A 105 -5.94 10.84 7.43
N GLU A 106 -5.89 12.17 7.32
CA GLU A 106 -6.12 12.84 6.04
C GLU A 106 -4.94 12.57 5.10
N LEU A 107 -5.22 12.33 3.81
CA LEU A 107 -4.16 12.21 2.82
C LEU A 107 -3.33 13.51 2.76
N PRO A 108 -2.00 13.40 2.61
CA PRO A 108 -1.08 14.54 2.67
C PRO A 108 -1.25 15.57 1.55
#